data_AF-A0A1H4F903-F1
#
_entry.id   AF-A0A1H4F903-F1
#
_cell.length_a   1.000
_cell.length_b   1.000
_cell.length_c   1.000
_cell.angle_alpha   90.00
_cell.angle_beta   90.00
_cell.angle_gamma   90.00
#
_symmetry.space_group_name_H-M   'P 1'
#
loop_
_entity.id
_entity.type
_entity.pdbx_description
1 polymer ?
#
loop_
_entity_poly.entity_id
_entity_poly.type
_entity_poly.pdbx_seq_one_letter_code
_entity_poly.pdbx_strand_id
1 'polypeptide(L)'
;MSLCLLSEISLPDAPSYAAVATDEYWRAPTVQQHQSLLAQLQTTLDLREQLQLFSMAAGNILPLTGLELQTAIGHYGAAGSASAEFQHRSLLMLKEQCLAKLHYCSEHPFTPLVCSKLQALEVEWLYSLRNALVVTRLQQMALKDTLTGLGNRRFFDDSLDKAIQLAMRSQSCCAVLLLDLDNFKQVNDLYGHTAGDDILIAVAKAMHSTLRATDSLFRFGGDEFAVLLSDEDVASSELIARRLVKAISRQHDCQQHHVTASIGIAHWQPGQTQAELFSAADKALYLAKEAGKNRVRQA
;
A
#
# COMPACT_ATOMS: atom_id res chain seq x y z
N MET A 1 42.79 18.20 22.29
CA MET A 1 42.14 17.15 23.11
C MET A 1 40.64 17.29 22.99
N SER A 2 39.97 16.16 22.76
CA SER A 2 38.54 15.86 23.01
C SER A 2 37.46 16.45 22.08
N LEU A 3 37.19 15.69 21.00
CA LEU A 3 35.98 14.90 20.72
C LEU A 3 34.58 15.33 21.22
N CYS A 4 33.64 15.07 20.29
CA CYS A 4 32.20 14.73 20.40
C CYS A 4 31.17 15.87 20.40
N LEU A 5 29.99 15.78 19.76
CA LEU A 5 29.39 14.90 18.73
C LEU A 5 28.00 15.53 18.46
N LEU A 6 27.63 15.76 17.20
CA LEU A 6 26.24 15.96 16.75
C LEU A 6 26.11 15.32 15.35
N SER A 7 26.29 14.00 15.30
CA SER A 7 25.77 13.16 14.22
C SER A 7 24.29 12.90 14.50
N GLU A 8 23.35 12.91 13.58
CA GLU A 8 23.39 12.91 12.12
C GLU A 8 21.94 13.15 11.68
N ILE A 9 21.76 13.94 10.63
CA ILE A 9 20.75 13.89 9.56
C ILE A 9 20.70 15.33 9.02
N SER A 10 21.66 15.64 8.15
CA SER A 10 21.62 16.85 7.33
C SER A 10 21.28 16.39 5.92
N LEU A 11 20.13 16.82 5.40
CA LEU A 11 19.79 16.72 3.98
C LEU A 11 20.54 17.86 3.28
N PRO A 12 21.57 17.60 2.46
CA PRO A 12 22.55 18.61 2.08
C PRO A 12 22.05 19.71 1.13
N ASP A 13 20.86 19.58 0.53
CA ASP A 13 20.37 20.52 -0.50
C ASP A 13 18.97 21.11 -0.22
N ALA A 14 18.46 21.03 1.00
CA ALA A 14 17.27 21.79 1.36
C ALA A 14 17.65 23.26 1.62
N PRO A 15 17.05 24.26 0.93
CA PRO A 15 17.29 25.66 1.27
C PRO A 15 16.88 25.88 2.73
N SER A 16 17.86 26.19 3.58
CA SER A 16 17.63 26.54 4.97
C SER A 16 16.91 27.89 5.03
N TYR A 17 15.60 27.86 5.28
CA TYR A 17 14.79 29.06 5.52
C TYR A 17 15.14 29.76 6.85
N ALA A 18 16.06 29.21 7.64
CA ALA A 18 16.50 29.80 8.91
C ALA A 18 17.18 31.17 8.73
N ALA A 19 17.66 31.50 7.52
CA ALA A 19 18.33 32.77 7.25
C ALA A 19 17.38 33.96 7.00
N VAL A 20 16.05 33.78 7.01
CA VAL A 20 15.10 34.87 6.67
C VAL A 20 14.79 35.78 7.88
N ALA A 21 15.26 35.48 9.09
CA ALA A 21 14.91 36.27 10.28
C ALA A 21 16.11 36.49 11.21
N THR A 22 17.02 37.38 10.82
CA THR A 22 17.99 37.99 11.76
C THR A 22 17.68 39.47 11.92
N ASP A 23 16.51 39.79 12.45
CA ASP A 23 16.21 41.14 12.91
C ASP A 23 15.71 41.08 14.36
N GLU A 24 16.43 41.74 15.27
CA GLU A 24 16.22 41.73 16.74
C GLU A 24 14.88 42.35 17.18
N TYR A 25 14.06 42.83 16.24
CA TYR A 25 12.77 43.46 16.51
C TYR A 25 11.56 42.52 16.38
N TRP A 26 11.73 41.27 15.95
CA TRP A 26 10.60 40.34 15.83
C TRP A 26 10.26 39.67 17.16
N ARG A 27 9.45 40.34 18.00
CA ARG A 27 8.67 39.64 19.02
C ARG A 27 7.68 38.72 18.30
N ALA A 28 7.95 37.42 18.30
CA ALA A 28 6.99 36.42 17.85
C ALA A 28 5.66 36.69 18.57
N PRO A 29 4.56 36.97 17.86
CA PRO A 29 3.29 37.17 18.53
C PRO A 29 2.96 35.88 19.28
N THR A 30 2.66 35.99 20.58
CA THR A 30 2.11 34.89 21.37
C THR A 30 0.71 34.61 20.85
N VAL A 31 0.66 33.82 19.78
CA VAL A 31 -0.56 33.38 19.13
C VAL A 31 -1.10 32.21 19.95
N GLN A 32 -1.84 32.53 21.01
CA GLN A 32 -2.84 31.60 21.56
C GLN A 32 -4.07 31.62 20.64
N GLN A 33 -3.90 31.26 19.36
CA GLN A 33 -5.03 31.08 18.45
C GLN A 33 -5.48 29.63 18.54
N HIS A 34 -6.75 29.40 18.87
CA HIS A 34 -7.43 28.21 18.40
C HIS A 34 -7.28 28.18 16.87
N GLN A 35 -6.38 27.32 16.37
CA GLN A 35 -6.15 27.18 14.95
C GLN A 35 -7.48 26.76 14.30
N SER A 36 -7.91 27.49 13.27
CA SER A 36 -9.11 27.15 12.51
C SER A 36 -9.01 25.73 11.96
N LEU A 37 -10.15 25.08 11.70
CA LEU A 37 -10.18 23.74 11.11
C LEU A 37 -9.36 23.70 9.81
N LEU A 38 -9.50 24.72 8.94
CA LEU A 38 -8.67 24.88 7.75
C LEU A 38 -7.15 24.79 8.04
N ALA A 39 -6.66 25.50 9.06
CA ALA A 39 -5.23 25.49 9.41
C ALA A 39 -4.77 24.11 9.89
N GLN A 40 -5.60 23.41 10.68
CA GLN A 40 -5.30 22.05 11.15
C GLN A 40 -5.32 21.05 10.00
N LEU A 41 -6.29 21.13 9.09
CA LEU A 41 -6.40 20.21 7.95
C LEU A 41 -5.22 20.36 6.96
N GLN A 42 -4.58 21.53 6.92
CA GLN A 42 -3.41 21.78 6.06
C GLN A 42 -2.10 21.20 6.62
N THR A 43 -2.04 20.79 7.89
CA THR A 43 -0.80 20.24 8.49
C THR A 43 -0.55 18.79 8.11
N THR A 44 -1.55 18.09 7.56
CA THR A 44 -1.47 16.67 7.23
C THR A 44 -2.01 16.38 5.83
N LEU A 45 -1.41 15.37 5.19
CA LEU A 45 -1.87 14.78 3.93
C LEU A 45 -2.47 13.39 4.15
N ASP A 46 -2.54 12.92 5.39
CA ASP A 46 -3.19 11.67 5.75
C ASP A 46 -4.72 11.89 5.77
N LEU A 47 -5.41 11.15 4.90
CA LEU A 47 -6.86 11.26 4.75
C LEU A 47 -7.63 10.87 6.02
N ARG A 48 -7.13 9.90 6.79
CA ARG A 48 -7.76 9.46 8.04
C ARG A 48 -7.60 10.50 9.13
N GLU A 49 -6.41 11.11 9.22
CA GLU A 49 -6.16 12.20 10.17
C GLU A 49 -7.03 13.42 9.84
N GLN A 50 -7.10 13.82 8.56
CA GLN A 50 -8.00 14.88 8.13
C GLN A 50 -9.47 14.58 8.45
N LEU A 51 -9.94 13.35 8.17
CA LEU A 51 -11.30 12.92 8.48
C LEU A 51 -11.57 12.96 10.00
N GLN A 52 -10.59 12.63 10.83
CA GLN A 52 -10.72 12.71 12.28
C GLN A 52 -10.82 14.16 12.77
N LEU A 53 -9.96 15.07 12.28
CA LEU A 53 -10.00 16.50 12.59
C LEU A 53 -11.35 17.10 12.19
N PHE A 54 -11.82 16.77 10.98
CA PHE A 54 -13.12 17.19 10.49
C PHE A 54 -14.27 16.64 11.34
N SER A 55 -14.23 15.36 11.70
CA SER A 55 -15.23 14.71 12.55
C SER A 55 -15.36 15.41 13.91
N MET A 56 -14.23 15.75 14.54
CA MET A 56 -14.21 16.49 15.80
C MET A 56 -14.83 17.88 15.66
N ALA A 57 -14.53 18.61 14.58
CA ALA A 57 -15.12 19.93 14.34
C ALA A 57 -16.63 19.85 14.04
N ALA A 58 -17.06 18.86 13.26
CA ALA A 58 -18.48 18.61 12.98
C ALA A 58 -19.25 18.19 14.25
N GLY A 59 -18.61 17.43 15.14
CA GLY A 59 -19.14 17.04 16.45
C GLY A 59 -19.50 18.22 17.36
N ASN A 60 -18.81 19.36 17.20
CA ASN A 60 -19.15 20.60 17.92
C ASN A 60 -20.41 21.29 17.40
N ILE A 61 -20.88 20.95 16.20
CA ILE A 61 -22.14 21.44 15.62
C ILE A 61 -23.29 20.50 15.98
N LEU A 62 -23.07 19.20 15.80
CA LEU A 62 -24.03 18.13 16.08
C LEU A 62 -23.25 16.90 16.58
N PRO A 63 -23.61 16.31 17.73
CA PRO A 63 -23.00 15.06 18.18
C PRO A 63 -23.18 13.97 17.11
N LEU A 64 -22.08 13.47 16.57
CA LEU A 64 -22.09 12.42 15.54
C LEU A 64 -21.83 11.05 16.17
N THR A 65 -22.59 10.05 15.73
CA THR A 65 -22.31 8.64 15.99
C THR A 65 -21.40 8.03 14.92
N GLY A 66 -21.35 8.64 13.73
CA GLY A 66 -20.46 8.21 12.67
C GLY A 66 -20.26 9.24 11.59
N LEU A 67 -19.09 9.16 10.96
CA LEU A 67 -18.73 9.95 9.79
C LEU A 67 -17.92 9.10 8.82
N GLU A 68 -18.46 8.92 7.62
CA GLU A 68 -17.87 8.09 6.58
C GLU A 68 -17.65 8.88 5.28
N LEU A 69 -16.47 8.71 4.68
CA LEU A 69 -16.04 9.33 3.45
C LEU A 69 -15.85 8.24 2.38
N GLN A 70 -16.66 8.32 1.32
CA GLN A 70 -16.55 7.46 0.15
C GLN A 70 -15.90 8.22 -1.01
N THR A 71 -14.82 7.69 -1.57
CA THR A 71 -14.04 8.31 -2.65
C THR A 71 -13.82 7.30 -3.78
N ALA A 72 -13.26 7.75 -4.91
CA ALA A 72 -12.89 6.85 -6.01
C ALA A 72 -11.74 5.88 -5.65
N ILE A 73 -10.97 6.18 -4.60
CA ILE A 73 -9.78 5.41 -4.19
C ILE A 73 -9.99 4.58 -2.92
N GLY A 74 -11.17 4.68 -2.28
CA GLY A 74 -11.50 3.89 -1.11
C GLY A 74 -12.64 4.47 -0.27
N HIS A 75 -12.96 3.75 0.81
CA HIS A 75 -13.91 4.16 1.84
C HIS A 75 -13.17 4.33 3.17
N TYR A 76 -13.46 5.40 3.88
CA TYR A 76 -12.76 5.82 5.10
C TYR A 76 -13.78 6.23 6.15
N GLY A 77 -13.62 5.77 7.39
CA GLY A 77 -14.49 6.14 8.51
C GLY A 77 -13.69 6.82 9.61
N ALA A 78 -14.28 7.83 10.26
CA ALA A 78 -13.74 8.38 11.50
C ALA A 78 -13.76 7.30 12.59
N ALA A 79 -12.82 7.37 13.54
CA ALA A 79 -12.72 6.35 14.58
C ALA A 79 -14.02 6.22 15.38
N GLY A 80 -14.51 4.99 15.56
CA GLY A 80 -15.74 4.70 16.29
C GLY A 80 -17.05 4.95 15.53
N SER A 81 -16.99 5.18 14.21
CA SER A 81 -18.20 5.42 13.41
C SER A 81 -19.17 4.24 13.45
N ALA A 82 -20.43 4.54 13.74
CA ALA A 82 -21.55 3.60 13.74
C ALA A 82 -22.77 4.19 13.00
N SER A 83 -23.68 3.32 12.62
CA SER A 83 -24.97 3.74 12.04
C SER A 83 -25.91 4.25 13.14
N ALA A 84 -26.75 5.22 12.80
CA ALA A 84 -27.80 5.76 13.66
C ALA A 84 -29.07 6.09 12.86
N GLU A 85 -30.14 6.44 13.58
CA GLU A 85 -31.46 6.75 13.04
C GLU A 85 -31.40 7.90 12.01
N PHE A 86 -30.76 9.01 12.37
CA PHE A 86 -30.66 10.16 11.48
C PHE A 86 -29.38 10.08 10.65
N GLN A 87 -29.55 10.27 9.34
CA GLN A 87 -28.46 10.21 8.38
C GLN A 87 -28.53 11.40 7.43
N HIS A 88 -27.37 11.97 7.12
CA HIS A 88 -27.23 13.02 6.14
C HIS A 88 -26.09 12.71 5.18
N ARG A 89 -26.24 13.08 3.91
CA ARG A 89 -25.25 12.83 2.87
C ARG A 89 -24.96 14.11 2.11
N SER A 90 -23.67 14.41 1.96
CA SER A 90 -23.18 15.53 1.17
C SER A 90 -22.23 15.06 0.07
N LEU A 91 -22.15 15.83 -1.02
CA LEU A 91 -21.21 15.62 -2.10
C LEU A 91 -20.18 16.74 -2.09
N LEU A 92 -18.90 16.35 -1.95
CA LEU A 92 -17.79 17.28 -1.90
C LEU A 92 -17.33 17.59 -3.32
N MET A 93 -17.80 18.70 -3.86
CA MET A 93 -17.54 19.15 -5.23
C MET A 93 -16.47 20.25 -5.26
N LEU A 94 -15.46 20.11 -6.10
CA LEU A 94 -14.45 21.14 -6.34
C LEU A 94 -14.23 21.31 -7.85
N LYS A 95 -14.53 22.50 -8.39
CA LYS A 95 -14.40 22.83 -9.84
C LYS A 95 -15.01 21.74 -10.74
N GLU A 96 -16.28 21.41 -10.50
CA GLU A 96 -17.07 20.41 -11.24
C GLU A 96 -16.63 18.94 -11.05
N GLN A 97 -15.60 18.68 -10.23
CA GLN A 97 -15.17 17.32 -9.89
C GLN A 97 -15.76 16.91 -8.54
N CYS A 98 -16.40 15.73 -8.50
CA CYS A 98 -16.81 15.09 -7.26
C CYS A 98 -15.58 14.44 -6.61
N LEU A 99 -15.09 15.02 -5.52
CA LEU A 99 -13.96 14.48 -4.77
C LEU A 99 -14.38 13.26 -3.93
N ALA A 100 -15.53 13.38 -3.26
CA ALA A 100 -16.03 12.38 -2.34
C ALA A 100 -17.52 12.56 -2.04
N LYS A 101 -18.12 11.50 -1.50
CA LYS A 101 -19.42 11.52 -0.84
C LYS A 101 -19.20 11.35 0.66
N LEU A 102 -19.77 12.25 1.45
CA LEU A 102 -19.69 12.24 2.91
C LEU A 102 -21.02 11.76 3.48
N HIS A 103 -20.98 10.87 4.47
CA HIS A 103 -22.15 10.32 5.14
C HIS A 103 -22.00 10.53 6.65
N TYR A 104 -22.92 11.32 7.20
CA TYR A 104 -23.05 11.62 8.61
C TYR A 104 -24.11 10.73 9.24
N CYS A 105 -23.85 10.27 10.46
CA CYS A 105 -24.78 9.55 11.32
C CYS A 105 -24.89 10.26 12.68
N SER A 106 -26.10 10.40 13.20
CA SER A 106 -26.35 11.00 14.52
C SER A 106 -27.65 10.46 15.13
N GLU A 107 -27.75 10.49 16.46
CA GLU A 107 -28.99 10.29 17.21
C GLU A 107 -29.91 11.54 17.17
N HIS A 108 -29.45 12.62 16.54
CA HIS A 108 -30.16 13.89 16.44
C HIS A 108 -30.44 14.28 14.99
N PRO A 109 -31.57 14.97 14.72
CA PRO A 109 -31.98 15.30 13.36
C PRO A 109 -31.08 16.37 12.71
N PHE A 110 -30.78 16.17 11.43
CA PHE A 110 -30.07 17.13 10.58
C PHE A 110 -31.01 18.22 10.08
N THR A 111 -31.24 19.24 10.91
CA THR A 111 -32.04 20.41 10.53
C THR A 111 -31.35 21.24 9.44
N PRO A 112 -32.07 22.07 8.66
CA PRO A 112 -31.46 22.92 7.62
C PRO A 112 -30.33 23.83 8.15
N LEU A 113 -30.46 24.34 9.38
CA LEU A 113 -29.42 25.15 10.02
C LEU A 113 -28.15 24.34 10.32
N VAL A 114 -28.31 23.10 10.79
CA VAL A 114 -27.19 22.18 11.03
C VAL A 114 -26.51 21.82 9.71
N CYS A 115 -27.27 21.44 8.68
CA CYS A 115 -26.74 21.16 7.36
C CYS A 115 -25.95 22.34 6.79
N SER A 116 -26.46 23.57 6.93
CA SER A 116 -25.75 24.78 6.46
C SER A 116 -24.43 25.00 7.19
N LYS A 117 -24.36 24.75 8.50
CA LYS A 117 -23.10 24.83 9.28
C LYS A 117 -22.12 23.73 8.90
N LEU A 118 -22.59 22.50 8.71
CA LEU A 118 -21.74 21.39 8.26
C LEU A 118 -21.17 21.67 6.87
N GLN A 119 -21.98 22.18 5.95
CA GLN A 119 -21.55 22.58 4.61
C GLN A 119 -20.46 23.66 4.65
N ALA A 120 -20.49 24.58 5.61
CA ALA A 120 -19.41 25.55 5.78
C ALA A 120 -18.07 24.89 6.14
N LEU A 121 -18.08 23.90 7.04
CA LEU A 121 -16.88 23.10 7.35
C LEU A 121 -16.42 22.28 6.14
N GLU A 122 -17.35 21.69 5.39
CA GLU A 122 -17.04 20.91 4.18
C GLU A 122 -16.24 21.75 3.18
N VAL A 123 -16.61 23.01 2.99
CA VAL A 123 -15.90 23.95 2.10
C VAL A 123 -14.47 24.22 2.58
N GLU A 124 -14.23 24.33 3.89
CA GLU A 124 -12.87 24.46 4.44
C GLU A 124 -11.99 23.23 4.15
N TRP A 125 -12.58 22.05 4.02
CA TRP A 125 -11.85 20.80 3.80
C TRP A 125 -11.51 20.53 2.32
N LEU A 126 -12.25 21.09 1.36
CA LEU A 126 -12.17 20.70 -0.06
C LEU A 126 -10.74 20.68 -0.63
N TYR A 127 -9.93 21.70 -0.36
CA TYR A 127 -8.58 21.81 -0.93
C TYR A 127 -7.57 20.85 -0.29
N SER A 128 -7.56 20.74 1.04
CA SER A 128 -6.68 19.81 1.75
C SER A 128 -7.09 18.35 1.48
N LEU A 129 -8.40 18.09 1.38
CA LEU A 129 -8.94 16.79 0.92
C LEU A 129 -8.44 16.46 -0.48
N ARG A 130 -8.58 17.38 -1.45
CA ARG A 130 -8.08 17.17 -2.81
C ARG A 130 -6.60 16.80 -2.81
N ASN A 131 -5.78 17.46 -1.99
CA ASN A 131 -4.36 17.18 -1.91
C ASN A 131 -4.08 15.80 -1.29
N ALA A 132 -4.77 15.45 -0.19
CA ALA A 132 -4.67 14.13 0.42
C ALA A 132 -5.06 13.02 -0.57
N LEU A 133 -6.16 13.18 -1.31
CA LEU A 133 -6.59 12.20 -2.32
C LEU A 133 -5.57 12.02 -3.45
N VAL A 134 -4.96 13.11 -3.92
CA VAL A 134 -3.89 13.03 -4.94
C VAL A 134 -2.68 12.27 -4.39
N VAL A 135 -2.26 12.58 -3.16
CA VAL A 135 -1.12 11.90 -2.51
C VAL A 135 -1.41 10.43 -2.27
N THR A 136 -2.59 10.09 -1.75
CA THR A 136 -3.01 8.69 -1.55
C THR A 136 -3.05 7.93 -2.88
N ARG A 137 -3.54 8.56 -3.96
CA ARG A 137 -3.52 7.95 -5.30
C ARG A 137 -2.10 7.72 -5.80
N LEU A 138 -1.20 8.70 -5.63
CA LEU A 138 0.21 8.55 -6.00
C LEU A 138 0.88 7.43 -5.21
N GLN A 139 0.59 7.33 -3.91
CA GLN A 139 1.07 6.23 -3.07
C GLN A 139 0.54 4.88 -3.57
N GLN A 140 -0.76 4.76 -3.87
CA GLN A 140 -1.34 3.52 -4.43
C GLN A 140 -0.72 3.15 -5.79
N MET A 141 -0.44 4.13 -6.66
CA MET A 141 0.27 3.89 -7.91
C MET A 141 1.71 3.46 -7.68
N ALA A 142 2.36 4.02 -6.66
CA ALA A 142 3.71 3.64 -6.24
C ALA A 142 3.77 2.28 -5.53
N LEU A 143 2.66 1.55 -5.39
CA LEU A 143 2.62 0.16 -4.90
C LEU A 143 2.59 -0.87 -6.03
N LYS A 144 2.53 -0.44 -7.29
CA LYS A 144 2.53 -1.32 -8.45
C LYS A 144 3.82 -1.22 -9.25
N ASP A 145 4.22 -2.33 -9.86
CA ASP A 145 5.24 -2.38 -10.88
C ASP A 145 4.67 -1.84 -12.20
N THR A 146 5.35 -0.88 -12.82
CA THR A 146 4.84 -0.17 -14.00
C THR A 146 4.84 -1.03 -15.26
N LEU A 147 5.73 -2.02 -15.34
CA LEU A 147 5.83 -2.92 -16.50
C LEU A 147 4.75 -4.01 -16.46
N THR A 148 4.64 -4.70 -15.32
CA THR A 148 3.79 -5.90 -15.19
C THR A 148 2.41 -5.60 -14.60
N GLY A 149 2.23 -4.46 -13.94
CA GLY A 149 1.00 -4.09 -13.24
C GLY A 149 0.76 -4.85 -11.93
N LEU A 150 1.67 -5.73 -11.54
CA LEU A 150 1.68 -6.48 -10.29
C LEU A 150 2.00 -5.57 -9.10
N GLY A 151 1.81 -6.07 -7.87
CA GLY A 151 2.34 -5.36 -6.72
C GLY A 151 3.87 -5.26 -6.77
N ASN A 152 4.45 -4.17 -6.29
CA ASN A 152 5.91 -4.06 -6.19
C ASN A 152 6.42 -4.54 -4.84
N ARG A 153 7.73 -4.48 -4.63
CA ARG A 153 8.38 -4.87 -3.37
C ARG A 153 7.80 -4.18 -2.13
N ARG A 154 7.53 -2.87 -2.19
CA ARG A 154 6.94 -2.15 -1.06
C ARG A 154 5.56 -2.70 -0.72
N PHE A 155 4.75 -3.00 -1.74
CA PHE A 155 3.43 -3.58 -1.52
C PHE A 155 3.50 -5.02 -1.01
N PHE A 156 4.52 -5.78 -1.43
CA PHE A 156 4.79 -7.10 -0.87
C PHE A 156 5.11 -7.01 0.62
N ASP A 157 6.01 -6.12 1.03
CA ASP A 157 6.42 -5.98 2.44
C ASP A 157 5.22 -5.61 3.34
N ASP A 158 4.41 -4.64 2.90
CA ASP A 158 3.19 -4.21 3.61
C ASP A 158 2.13 -5.31 3.67
N SER A 159 2.01 -6.11 2.60
CA SER A 159 1.04 -7.21 2.53
C SER A 159 1.45 -8.41 3.37
N LEU A 160 2.75 -8.70 3.42
CA LEU A 160 3.29 -9.80 4.20
C LEU A 160 3.14 -9.55 5.70
N ASP A 161 3.45 -8.34 6.18
CA ASP A 161 3.22 -7.97 7.58
C ASP A 161 1.75 -8.14 7.97
N LYS A 162 0.83 -7.62 7.15
CA LYS A 162 -0.63 -7.80 7.38
C LYS A 162 -1.05 -9.26 7.41
N ALA A 163 -0.52 -10.10 6.53
CA ALA A 163 -0.84 -11.52 6.51
C ALA A 163 -0.33 -12.25 7.76
N ILE A 164 0.86 -11.90 8.25
CA ILE A 164 1.40 -12.45 9.51
C ILE A 164 0.51 -12.02 10.69
N GLN A 165 0.16 -10.73 10.79
CA GLN A 165 -0.73 -10.25 11.86
C GLN A 165 -2.10 -10.93 11.82
N LEU A 166 -2.64 -11.17 10.62
CA LEU A 166 -3.89 -11.90 10.45
C LEU A 166 -3.75 -13.35 10.90
N ALA A 167 -2.72 -14.06 10.41
CA ALA A 167 -2.44 -15.45 10.76
C ALA A 167 -2.27 -15.65 12.27
N MET A 168 -1.56 -14.74 12.95
CA MET A 168 -1.42 -14.71 14.41
C MET A 168 -2.78 -14.62 15.12
N ARG A 169 -3.68 -13.77 14.62
CA ARG A 169 -5.00 -13.53 15.23
C ARG A 169 -5.98 -14.68 14.98
N SER A 170 -5.97 -15.28 13.79
CA SER A 170 -6.91 -16.35 13.40
C SER A 170 -6.38 -17.76 13.67
N GLN A 171 -5.16 -17.90 14.21
CA GLN A 171 -4.46 -19.19 14.34
C GLN A 171 -4.40 -19.95 13.01
N SER A 172 -4.25 -19.22 11.90
CA SER A 172 -4.15 -19.77 10.55
C SER A 172 -2.71 -19.73 10.03
N CYS A 173 -2.49 -20.31 8.84
CA CYS A 173 -1.20 -20.32 8.17
C CYS A 173 -1.17 -19.32 7.00
N CYS A 174 0.02 -18.83 6.69
CA CYS A 174 0.30 -18.17 5.41
C CYS A 174 1.61 -18.70 4.82
N ALA A 175 1.74 -18.62 3.50
CA ALA A 175 2.93 -19.08 2.79
C ALA A 175 3.45 -18.01 1.84
N VAL A 176 4.78 -17.92 1.74
CA VAL A 176 5.50 -17.09 0.79
C VAL A 176 6.15 -18.00 -0.25
N LEU A 177 5.87 -17.72 -1.52
CA LEU A 177 6.55 -18.32 -2.66
C LEU A 177 7.44 -17.24 -3.27
N LEU A 178 8.75 -17.48 -3.30
CA LEU A 178 9.69 -16.66 -4.05
C LEU A 178 10.05 -17.37 -5.35
N LEU A 179 10.00 -16.63 -6.45
CA LEU A 179 10.18 -17.15 -7.80
C LEU A 179 11.23 -16.32 -8.53
N ASP A 180 12.07 -17.00 -9.31
CA ASP A 180 13.04 -16.36 -10.19
C ASP A 180 13.05 -17.03 -11.57
N LEU A 181 13.18 -16.22 -12.62
CA LEU A 181 13.20 -16.69 -14.00
C LEU A 181 14.57 -17.23 -14.40
N ASP A 182 14.60 -18.53 -14.65
CA ASP A 182 15.78 -19.24 -15.10
C ASP A 182 16.17 -18.82 -16.52
N ASN A 183 17.45 -18.46 -16.68
CA ASN A 183 18.07 -18.05 -17.94
C ASN A 183 17.58 -16.69 -18.50
N PHE A 184 16.83 -15.91 -17.72
CA PHE A 184 16.30 -14.62 -18.17
C PHE A 184 17.39 -13.63 -18.61
N LYS A 185 18.50 -13.54 -17.87
CA LYS A 185 19.63 -12.70 -18.25
C LYS A 185 20.18 -13.01 -19.65
N GLN A 186 20.22 -14.29 -20.04
CA GLN A 186 20.68 -14.68 -21.38
C GLN A 186 19.77 -14.13 -22.48
N VAL A 187 18.46 -14.03 -22.22
CA VAL A 187 17.53 -13.43 -23.16
C VAL A 187 17.83 -11.94 -23.35
N ASN A 188 18.01 -11.20 -22.24
CA ASN A 188 18.38 -9.79 -22.32
C ASN A 188 19.68 -9.58 -23.08
N ASP A 189 20.69 -10.41 -22.82
CA ASP A 189 22.01 -10.30 -23.45
C ASP A 189 21.97 -10.63 -24.96
N LEU A 190 21.11 -11.55 -25.39
CA LEU A 190 21.04 -12.03 -26.79
C LEU A 190 20.00 -11.28 -27.65
N TYR A 191 18.86 -10.91 -27.07
CA TYR A 191 17.69 -10.38 -27.79
C TYR A 191 17.31 -8.96 -27.35
N GLY A 192 18.02 -8.40 -26.36
CA GLY A 192 17.81 -7.06 -25.84
C GLY A 192 16.71 -6.97 -24.78
N HIS A 193 16.71 -5.85 -24.06
CA HIS A 193 15.80 -5.62 -22.94
C HIS A 193 14.31 -5.62 -23.32
N THR A 194 13.95 -5.21 -24.54
CA THR A 194 12.56 -5.24 -25.00
C THR A 194 12.01 -6.66 -25.04
N ALA A 195 12.80 -7.64 -25.49
CA ALA A 195 12.39 -9.05 -25.46
C ALA A 195 12.25 -9.57 -24.02
N GLY A 196 13.13 -9.14 -23.11
CA GLY A 196 13.00 -9.44 -21.69
C GLY A 196 11.73 -8.86 -21.07
N ASP A 197 11.39 -7.61 -21.41
CA ASP A 197 10.17 -6.95 -20.94
C ASP A 197 8.90 -7.68 -21.40
N ASP A 198 8.86 -8.14 -22.66
CA ASP A 198 7.77 -8.94 -23.20
C ASP A 198 7.60 -10.26 -22.43
N ILE A 199 8.71 -10.95 -22.12
CA ILE A 199 8.71 -12.16 -21.29
C ILE A 199 8.17 -11.86 -19.88
N LEU A 200 8.60 -10.78 -19.24
CA LEU A 200 8.14 -10.42 -17.89
C LEU A 200 6.63 -10.15 -17.87
N ILE A 201 6.11 -9.44 -18.87
CA ILE A 201 4.67 -9.20 -19.04
C ILE A 201 3.92 -10.53 -19.24
N ALA A 202 4.48 -11.42 -20.06
CA ALA A 202 3.87 -12.71 -20.36
C ALA A 202 3.85 -13.65 -19.15
N VAL A 203 4.93 -13.69 -18.38
CA VAL A 203 5.04 -14.40 -17.10
C VAL A 203 4.02 -13.86 -16.11
N ALA A 204 3.94 -12.55 -15.93
CA ALA A 204 2.99 -11.92 -15.01
C ALA A 204 1.54 -12.32 -15.34
N LYS A 205 1.17 -12.32 -16.63
CA LYS A 205 -0.15 -12.79 -17.10
C LYS A 205 -0.38 -14.27 -16.81
N ALA A 206 0.61 -15.13 -17.09
CA ALA A 206 0.52 -16.56 -16.83
C ALA A 206 0.32 -16.85 -15.33
N MET A 207 1.09 -16.18 -14.47
CA MET A 207 0.97 -16.29 -13.02
C MET A 207 -0.40 -15.82 -12.53
N HIS A 208 -0.84 -14.63 -12.95
CA HIS A 208 -2.14 -14.08 -12.58
C HIS A 208 -3.31 -14.99 -13.00
N SER A 209 -3.23 -15.64 -14.16
CA SER A 209 -4.26 -16.60 -14.62
C SER A 209 -4.27 -17.93 -13.86
N THR A 210 -3.17 -18.27 -13.18
CA THR A 210 -3.00 -19.51 -12.43
C THR A 210 -3.48 -19.39 -10.98
N LEU A 211 -3.36 -18.19 -10.41
CA LEU A 211 -3.68 -17.88 -9.02
C LEU A 211 -5.16 -17.54 -8.82
N ARG A 212 -5.63 -17.72 -7.57
CA ARG A 212 -6.98 -17.32 -7.17
C ARG A 212 -7.03 -15.80 -6.91
N ALA A 213 -8.23 -15.24 -6.88
CA ALA A 213 -8.43 -13.82 -6.57
C ALA A 213 -7.98 -13.41 -5.14
N THR A 214 -7.89 -14.38 -4.24
CA THR A 214 -7.43 -14.20 -2.85
C THR A 214 -5.90 -14.16 -2.72
N ASP A 215 -5.20 -14.68 -3.72
CA ASP A 215 -3.74 -14.78 -3.69
C ASP A 215 -3.15 -13.45 -4.15
N SER A 216 -2.09 -12.99 -3.50
CA SER A 216 -1.44 -11.73 -3.88
C SER A 216 -0.15 -11.99 -4.64
N LEU A 217 -0.01 -11.33 -5.79
CA LEU A 217 1.12 -11.50 -6.71
C LEU A 217 1.92 -10.20 -6.85
N PHE A 218 3.25 -10.33 -6.74
CA PHE A 218 4.17 -9.21 -6.72
C PHE A 218 5.36 -9.46 -7.65
N ARG A 219 5.88 -8.38 -8.24
CA ARG A 219 7.23 -8.34 -8.82
C ARG A 219 8.16 -7.73 -7.77
N PHE A 220 9.06 -8.57 -7.25
CA PHE A 220 9.93 -8.23 -6.14
C PHE A 220 11.25 -7.60 -6.60
N GLY A 221 11.75 -8.04 -7.76
CA GLY A 221 13.02 -7.61 -8.37
C GLY A 221 12.93 -7.49 -9.88
N GLY A 222 14.08 -7.57 -10.56
CA GLY A 222 14.13 -7.50 -12.03
C GLY A 222 13.38 -8.65 -12.69
N ASP A 223 13.75 -9.87 -12.34
CA ASP A 223 13.20 -11.15 -12.80
C ASP A 223 12.67 -12.02 -11.66
N GLU A 224 12.54 -11.41 -10.48
CA GLU A 224 12.06 -12.05 -9.25
C GLU A 224 10.59 -11.68 -9.00
N PHE A 225 9.80 -12.69 -8.67
CA PHE A 225 8.39 -12.57 -8.32
C PHE A 225 8.13 -13.18 -6.94
N ALA A 226 7.11 -12.68 -6.27
CA ALA A 226 6.65 -13.22 -5.00
C ALA A 226 5.15 -13.47 -5.04
N VAL A 227 4.70 -14.55 -4.40
CA VAL A 227 3.29 -14.85 -4.18
C VAL A 227 3.05 -15.03 -2.68
N LEU A 228 2.00 -14.39 -2.18
CA LEU A 228 1.52 -14.53 -0.82
C LEU A 228 0.21 -15.32 -0.84
N LEU A 229 0.24 -16.49 -0.22
CA LEU A 229 -0.93 -17.37 -0.06
C LEU A 229 -1.46 -17.22 1.37
N SER A 230 -2.75 -16.94 1.48
CA SER A 230 -3.45 -16.79 2.76
C SER A 230 -4.28 -18.03 3.04
N ASP A 231 -4.28 -18.51 4.29
CA ASP A 231 -5.13 -19.63 4.72
C ASP A 231 -4.89 -20.93 3.93
N GLU A 232 -3.63 -21.18 3.56
CA GLU A 232 -3.25 -22.30 2.71
C GLU A 232 -2.44 -23.34 3.52
N ASP A 233 -2.70 -24.62 3.27
CA ASP A 233 -1.92 -25.72 3.83
C ASP A 233 -0.67 -26.02 2.98
N VAL A 234 0.25 -26.80 3.57
CA VAL A 234 1.54 -27.11 2.94
C VAL A 234 1.37 -27.79 1.58
N ALA A 235 0.47 -28.76 1.48
CA ALA A 235 0.25 -29.52 0.25
C ALA A 235 -0.30 -28.64 -0.89
N SER A 236 -1.19 -27.69 -0.56
CA SER A 236 -1.79 -26.81 -1.55
C SER A 236 -0.79 -25.78 -2.07
N SER A 237 0.09 -25.25 -1.21
CA SER A 237 1.15 -24.31 -1.63
C SER A 237 2.10 -24.92 -2.68
N GLU A 238 2.50 -26.19 -2.49
CA GLU A 238 3.39 -26.89 -3.41
C GLU A 238 2.69 -27.17 -4.75
N LEU A 239 1.41 -27.55 -4.70
CA LEU A 239 0.61 -27.75 -5.90
C LEU A 239 0.48 -26.45 -6.72
N ILE A 240 0.24 -25.32 -6.05
CA ILE A 240 0.17 -24.00 -6.69
C ILE A 240 1.54 -23.64 -7.31
N ALA A 241 2.64 -23.80 -6.57
CA ALA A 241 3.98 -23.55 -7.09
C ALA A 241 4.28 -24.39 -8.34
N ARG A 242 3.96 -25.69 -8.33
CA ARG A 242 4.15 -26.58 -9.49
C ARG A 242 3.28 -26.16 -10.68
N ARG A 243 2.05 -25.68 -10.44
CA ARG A 243 1.20 -25.12 -11.49
C ARG A 243 1.81 -23.86 -12.09
N LEU A 244 2.37 -22.97 -11.27
CA LEU A 244 3.06 -21.76 -11.75
C LEU A 244 4.25 -22.11 -12.64
N VAL A 245 5.17 -22.99 -12.19
CA VAL A 245 6.32 -23.43 -13.00
C VAL A 245 5.85 -23.99 -14.35
N LYS A 246 4.80 -24.82 -14.33
CA LYS A 246 4.22 -25.41 -15.55
C LYS A 246 3.53 -24.38 -16.45
N ALA A 247 2.86 -23.39 -15.90
CA ALA A 247 2.20 -22.34 -16.66
C ALA A 247 3.24 -21.43 -17.35
N ILE A 248 4.27 -21.02 -16.61
CA ILE A 248 5.38 -20.19 -17.12
C ILE A 248 6.13 -20.92 -18.24
N SER A 249 6.55 -22.16 -18.01
CA SER A 249 7.27 -22.96 -19.02
C SER A 249 6.43 -23.34 -20.25
N ARG A 250 5.12 -23.09 -20.25
CA ARG A 250 4.21 -23.30 -21.39
C ARG A 250 3.82 -22.01 -22.09
N GLN A 251 4.18 -20.86 -21.53
CA GLN A 251 3.93 -19.59 -22.19
C GLN A 251 4.83 -19.50 -23.44
N HIS A 252 4.26 -19.01 -24.55
CA HIS A 252 4.88 -19.03 -25.88
C HIS A 252 6.27 -18.40 -25.92
N ASP A 253 6.42 -17.18 -25.38
CA ASP A 253 7.67 -16.42 -25.36
C ASP A 253 8.70 -17.10 -24.45
N CYS A 254 8.25 -17.61 -23.30
CA CYS A 254 9.11 -18.39 -22.41
C CYS A 254 9.64 -19.66 -23.10
N GLN A 255 8.78 -20.38 -23.83
CA GLN A 255 9.16 -21.57 -24.58
C GLN A 255 10.14 -21.27 -25.70
N GLN A 256 9.86 -20.20 -26.47
CA GLN A 256 10.71 -19.75 -27.57
C GLN A 256 12.13 -19.45 -27.10
N HIS A 257 12.28 -18.88 -25.90
CA HIS A 257 13.56 -18.48 -25.33
C HIS A 257 14.12 -19.45 -24.28
N HIS A 258 13.52 -20.62 -24.09
CA HIS A 258 13.89 -21.61 -23.07
C HIS A 258 13.98 -21.04 -21.64
N VAL A 259 13.11 -20.09 -21.33
CA VAL A 259 12.95 -19.51 -19.99
C VAL A 259 12.03 -20.41 -19.17
N THR A 260 12.48 -20.73 -17.95
CA THR A 260 11.70 -21.49 -16.97
C THR A 260 11.69 -20.74 -15.65
N ALA A 261 11.11 -21.31 -14.60
CA ALA A 261 11.08 -20.67 -13.28
C ALA A 261 11.46 -21.66 -12.19
N SER A 262 12.23 -21.17 -11.23
CA SER A 262 12.51 -21.85 -9.97
C SER A 262 11.73 -21.18 -8.85
N ILE A 263 11.19 -21.97 -7.91
CA ILE A 263 10.36 -21.47 -6.80
C ILE A 263 10.86 -22.03 -5.46
N GLY A 264 11.05 -21.15 -4.50
CA GLY A 264 11.22 -21.48 -3.07
C GLY A 264 9.94 -21.20 -2.29
N ILE A 265 9.56 -22.11 -1.40
CA ILE A 265 8.37 -22.00 -0.56
C ILE A 265 8.79 -21.94 0.91
N ALA A 266 8.23 -21.02 1.68
CA ALA A 266 8.24 -21.07 3.14
C ALA A 266 6.86 -20.79 3.72
N HIS A 267 6.54 -21.49 4.80
CA HIS A 267 5.31 -21.30 5.56
C HIS A 267 5.64 -20.55 6.83
N TRP A 268 4.83 -19.55 7.15
CA TRP A 268 4.95 -18.85 8.41
C TRP A 268 4.68 -19.80 9.59
N GLN A 269 5.50 -19.69 10.62
CA GLN A 269 5.32 -20.40 11.89
C GLN A 269 5.12 -19.41 13.04
N PRO A 270 4.34 -19.76 14.07
CA PRO A 270 4.16 -18.91 15.25
C PRO A 270 5.49 -18.46 15.85
N GLY A 271 5.64 -17.14 16.02
CA GLY A 271 6.86 -16.52 16.54
C GLY A 271 7.93 -16.19 15.49
N GLN A 272 7.75 -16.59 14.23
CA GLN A 272 8.66 -16.24 13.15
C GLN A 272 8.43 -14.80 12.68
N THR A 273 9.51 -14.06 12.49
CA THR A 273 9.48 -12.71 11.93
C THR A 273 9.33 -12.74 10.40
N GLN A 274 8.90 -11.62 9.81
CA GLN A 274 8.84 -11.45 8.36
C GLN A 274 10.19 -11.75 7.68
N ALA A 275 11.29 -11.27 8.26
CA ALA A 275 12.63 -11.44 7.70
C ALA A 275 13.07 -12.93 7.71
N GLU A 276 12.75 -13.67 8.77
CA GLU A 276 13.06 -15.09 8.86
C GLU A 276 12.24 -15.92 7.86
N LEU A 277 10.96 -15.58 7.70
CA LEU A 277 10.08 -16.23 6.71
C LEU A 277 10.60 -16.00 5.29
N PHE A 278 10.93 -14.76 4.96
CA PHE A 278 11.48 -14.41 3.65
C PHE A 278 12.82 -15.13 3.41
N SER A 279 13.73 -15.13 4.40
CA SER A 279 15.02 -15.81 4.30
C SER A 279 14.86 -17.32 4.11
N ALA A 280 13.85 -17.95 4.72
CA ALA A 280 13.55 -19.36 4.51
C ALA A 280 13.12 -19.63 3.04
N ALA A 281 12.22 -18.82 2.49
CA ALA A 281 11.78 -18.95 1.10
C ALA A 281 12.93 -18.73 0.12
N ASP A 282 13.81 -17.76 0.39
CA ASP A 282 14.97 -17.45 -0.43
C ASP A 282 15.99 -18.60 -0.46
N LYS A 283 16.28 -19.19 0.72
CA LYS A 283 17.12 -20.40 0.80
C LYS A 283 16.52 -21.57 0.01
N ALA A 284 15.21 -21.77 0.09
CA ALA A 284 14.53 -22.80 -0.69
C ALA A 284 14.67 -22.52 -2.21
N LEU A 285 14.51 -21.26 -2.64
CA LEU A 285 14.68 -20.86 -4.04
C LEU A 285 16.10 -21.12 -4.52
N TYR A 286 17.11 -20.77 -3.71
CA TYR A 286 18.51 -21.06 -4.00
C TYR A 286 18.74 -22.56 -4.21
N LEU A 287 18.21 -23.41 -3.32
CA LEU A 287 18.29 -24.87 -3.46
C LEU A 287 17.54 -25.39 -4.71
N ALA A 288 16.48 -24.72 -5.15
CA ALA A 288 15.79 -25.06 -6.40
C ALA A 288 16.68 -24.80 -7.61
N LYS A 289 17.39 -23.68 -7.62
CA LYS A 289 18.35 -23.33 -8.68
C LYS A 289 19.52 -24.31 -8.71
N GLU A 290 20.16 -24.59 -7.57
CA GLU A 290 21.30 -25.53 -7.48
C GLU A 290 20.94 -26.95 -7.90
N ALA A 291 19.72 -27.41 -7.60
CA ALA A 291 19.28 -28.74 -7.99
C ALA A 291 19.04 -28.89 -9.50
N GLY A 292 19.21 -27.83 -10.30
CA GLY A 292 19.12 -27.85 -11.75
C GLY A 292 17.89 -27.14 -12.31
N LYS A 293 17.42 -26.07 -11.63
CA LYS A 293 16.41 -25.11 -12.14
C LYS A 293 15.04 -25.72 -12.47
N ASN A 294 14.08 -24.90 -12.94
CA ASN A 294 12.75 -25.33 -13.39
C ASN A 294 12.00 -26.22 -12.37
N ARG A 295 12.02 -25.84 -11.09
CA ARG A 295 11.48 -26.69 -10.02
C ARG A 295 11.08 -25.91 -8.79
N VAL A 296 10.45 -26.64 -7.87
CA VAL A 296 9.99 -26.15 -6.58
C VAL A 296 10.83 -26.79 -5.47
N ARG A 297 11.19 -26.00 -4.46
CA ARG A 297 11.75 -26.46 -3.19
C ARG A 297 11.03 -25.78 -2.04
N GLN A 298 11.02 -26.46 -0.90
CA GLN A 298 10.44 -25.96 0.33
C GLN A 298 11.53 -25.88 1.41
N ALA A 299 11.41 -24.88 2.28
CA ALA A 299 12.26 -24.67 3.44
C ALA A 299 11.95 -25.66 4.58
#